data_AF-A0AB37KPD1-F1
#
_entry.id   AF-A0AB37KPD1-F1
#
_cell.length_a   1.000
_cell.length_b   1.000
_cell.length_c   1.000
_cell.angle_alpha   90.00
_cell.angle_beta   90.00
_cell.angle_gamma   90.00
#
_symmetry.space_group_name_H-M   'P 1'
#
loop_
_entity.id
_entity.type
_entity.pdbx_description
1 polymer ?
#
loop_
_entity_poly.entity_id
_entity_poly.type
_entity_poly.pdbx_seq_one_letter_code
_entity_poly.pdbx_strand_id
1 'polypeptide(L)'
;MNLDAQVEQLVCTDHKQAYKILKELLKISEKCNDVYPYFDKFVEMMNDHTNSYIRTRGLRLIAYNAKWDIENKVNNIIDEWLKHIEDEKPITARQCIKDVVMIAKYKPELIDVILEALEKYEKIYDDSMQNLIFKDRQKAIRTIRQYTW
;
A
#
# COMPACT_ATOMS: atom_id res chain seq x y z
N MET A 1 18.27 -8.69 14.75
CA MET A 1 17.71 -7.55 13.99
C MET A 1 16.78 -6.81 14.94
N ASN A 2 16.93 -5.49 15.10
CA ASN A 2 16.04 -4.72 15.97
C ASN A 2 14.94 -4.09 15.10
N LEU A 3 13.76 -4.72 15.09
CA LEU A 3 12.64 -4.29 14.25
C LEU A 3 12.06 -2.95 14.72
N ASP A 4 11.97 -2.70 16.03
CA ASP A 4 11.51 -1.42 16.57
C ASP A 4 12.34 -0.26 16.01
N ALA A 5 13.67 -0.38 16.09
CA ALA A 5 14.59 0.64 15.58
C ALA A 5 14.51 0.83 14.05
N GLN A 6 14.15 -0.22 13.31
CA GLN A 6 13.94 -0.12 11.86
C GLN A 6 12.60 0.57 11.55
N VAL A 7 11.53 0.24 12.27
CA VAL A 7 10.22 0.88 12.09
C VAL A 7 10.31 2.37 12.38
N GLU A 8 11.01 2.79 13.44
CA GLU A 8 11.21 4.21 13.72
C GLU A 8 12.01 4.94 12.63
N GLN A 9 12.92 4.24 11.94
CA GLN A 9 13.66 4.82 10.80
C GLN A 9 12.79 5.01 9.56
N LEU A 10 11.56 4.49 9.52
CA LEU A 10 10.65 4.72 8.40
C LEU A 10 10.15 6.15 8.31
N VAL A 11 10.32 7.00 9.32
CA VAL A 11 9.91 8.42 9.26
C VAL A 11 11.11 9.37 9.14
N CYS A 12 12.33 8.86 9.03
CA CYS A 12 13.50 9.72 8.95
C CYS A 12 13.53 10.55 7.64
N THR A 13 14.21 11.70 7.72
CA THR A 13 14.37 12.67 6.63
C THR A 13 15.34 12.19 5.56
N ASP A 14 16.25 11.25 5.87
CA ASP A 14 17.04 10.55 4.87
C ASP A 14 16.17 9.51 4.15
N HIS A 15 15.54 9.96 3.06
CA HIS A 15 14.67 9.12 2.23
C HIS A 15 15.40 7.92 1.60
N LYS A 16 16.72 7.98 1.37
CA LYS A 16 17.47 6.83 0.83
C LYS A 16 17.62 5.76 1.90
N GLN A 17 17.99 6.16 3.11
CA GLN A 17 18.08 5.26 4.24
C GLN A 17 16.73 4.63 4.53
N ALA A 18 15.68 5.43 4.70
CA ALA A 18 14.36 4.89 5.01
C ALA A 18 13.78 4.01 3.89
N TYR A 19 14.11 4.28 2.62
CA TYR A 19 13.72 3.40 1.53
C TYR A 19 14.45 2.05 1.58
N LYS A 20 15.71 2.01 2.00
CA LYS A 20 16.44 0.76 2.25
C LYS A 20 15.75 -0.03 3.36
N ILE A 21 15.39 0.63 4.46
CA ILE A 21 14.67 0.01 5.57
C ILE A 21 13.31 -0.52 5.13
N LEU A 22 12.52 0.26 4.37
CA LEU A 22 11.25 -0.20 3.80
C LEU A 22 11.44 -1.52 3.04
N LYS A 23 12.46 -1.62 2.17
CA LYS A 23 12.71 -2.86 1.41
C LYS A 23 13.03 -4.05 2.29
N GLU A 24 13.75 -3.84 3.39
CA GLU A 24 14.05 -4.90 4.36
C GLU A 24 12.75 -5.36 5.04
N LEU A 25 11.92 -4.42 5.52
CA LEU A 25 10.67 -4.75 6.19
C LEU A 25 9.66 -5.42 5.24
N LEU A 26 9.53 -4.97 3.98
CA LEU A 26 8.68 -5.64 2.99
C LEU A 26 9.09 -7.11 2.77
N LYS A 27 10.40 -7.39 2.72
CA LYS A 27 10.91 -8.77 2.59
C LYS A 27 10.62 -9.63 3.83
N ILE A 28 10.56 -9.02 5.01
CA ILE A 28 10.19 -9.72 6.24
C ILE A 28 8.68 -10.00 6.21
N SER A 29 7.86 -9.00 5.88
CA SER A 29 6.41 -9.14 5.69
C SER A 29 6.04 -10.22 4.65
N GLU A 30 6.85 -10.47 3.63
CA GLU A 30 6.61 -11.58 2.70
C GLU A 30 6.79 -12.97 3.35
N LYS A 31 7.65 -13.08 4.37
CA LYS A 31 8.10 -14.35 4.95
C LYS A 31 7.42 -14.71 6.26
N CYS A 32 7.23 -13.75 7.15
CA CYS A 32 6.65 -13.94 8.48
C CYS A 32 5.87 -12.71 8.94
N ASN A 33 5.17 -12.86 10.06
CA ASN A 33 4.30 -11.85 10.64
C ASN A 33 5.02 -10.87 11.59
N ASP A 34 6.35 -10.89 11.70
CA ASP A 34 7.10 -10.07 12.67
C ASP A 34 6.90 -8.55 12.50
N VAL A 35 6.48 -8.10 11.31
CA VAL A 35 6.22 -6.68 11.00
C VAL A 35 4.76 -6.28 11.27
N TYR A 36 3.83 -7.24 11.34
CA TYR A 36 2.42 -6.98 11.57
C TYR A 36 2.10 -6.28 12.90
N PRO A 37 2.81 -6.54 14.04
CA PRO A 37 2.57 -5.81 15.29
C PRO A 37 2.66 -4.28 15.19
N TYR A 38 3.34 -3.76 14.15
CA TYR A 38 3.49 -2.33 13.91
C TYR A 38 2.41 -1.75 12.97
N PHE A 39 1.33 -2.49 12.70
CA PHE A 39 0.27 -2.09 11.76
C PHE A 39 -0.26 -0.69 12.07
N ASP A 40 -0.56 -0.39 13.34
CA ASP A 40 -1.15 0.89 13.74
C ASP A 40 -0.18 2.05 13.45
N LYS A 41 1.14 1.82 13.56
CA LYS A 41 2.16 2.80 13.15
C LYS A 41 2.12 3.06 11.64
N PHE A 42 1.88 2.05 10.84
CA PHE A 42 1.76 2.23 9.39
C PHE A 42 0.48 2.97 9.00
N VAL A 43 -0.60 2.83 9.78
CA VAL A 43 -1.82 3.63 9.63
C VAL A 43 -1.55 5.09 9.99
N GLU A 44 -0.83 5.38 11.07
CA GLU A 44 -0.38 6.76 11.37
C GLU A 44 0.40 7.36 10.20
N MET A 45 1.33 6.58 9.62
CA MET A 45 2.12 7.02 8.47
C MET A 45 1.26 7.25 7.23
N MET A 46 0.28 6.37 6.94
CA MET A 46 -0.67 6.53 5.84
C MET A 46 -1.42 7.87 5.93
N ASN A 47 -1.77 8.28 7.14
CA ASN A 47 -2.48 9.53 7.42
C ASN A 47 -1.57 10.77 7.42
N ASP A 48 -0.28 10.64 7.08
CA ASP A 48 0.61 11.80 6.93
C ASP A 48 0.27 12.60 5.66
N HIS A 49 -0.38 13.75 5.86
CA HIS A 49 -0.75 14.67 4.79
C HIS A 49 0.39 15.60 4.33
N THR A 50 1.52 15.62 5.04
CA THR A 50 2.64 16.55 4.77
C THR A 50 3.75 15.90 3.95
N ASN A 51 3.98 14.60 4.13
CA ASN A 51 5.11 13.90 3.55
C ASN A 51 4.66 12.64 2.79
N SER A 52 4.56 12.77 1.47
CA SER A 52 4.16 11.66 0.59
C SER A 52 5.09 10.45 0.66
N TYR A 53 6.37 10.62 1.02
CA TYR A 53 7.27 9.48 1.21
C TYR A 53 6.93 8.70 2.48
N ILE A 54 6.61 9.37 3.59
CA ILE A 54 6.16 8.70 4.83
C ILE A 54 4.86 7.94 4.54
N ARG A 55 3.88 8.65 3.97
CA ARG A 55 2.61 8.08 3.53
C ARG A 55 2.76 6.84 2.65
N THR A 56 3.58 6.94 1.60
CA THR A 56 3.87 5.80 0.71
C THR A 56 4.46 4.63 1.48
N ARG A 57 5.43 4.85 2.38
CA ARG A 57 6.03 3.76 3.18
C ARG A 57 4.97 3.02 4.02
N GLY A 58 4.08 3.77 4.69
CA GLY A 58 2.99 3.19 5.48
C GLY A 58 2.03 2.37 4.64
N LEU A 59 1.53 2.94 3.53
CA LEU A 59 0.60 2.30 2.60
C LEU A 59 1.10 0.94 2.09
N ARG A 60 2.39 0.87 1.72
CA ARG A 60 3.00 -0.36 1.20
C ARG A 60 3.13 -1.42 2.28
N LEU A 61 3.52 -1.03 3.51
CA LEU A 61 3.64 -1.98 4.62
C LEU A 61 2.28 -2.51 5.07
N ILE A 62 1.22 -1.70 5.03
CA ILE A 62 -0.16 -2.17 5.25
C ILE A 62 -0.49 -3.28 4.23
N ALA A 63 -0.31 -3.01 2.94
CA ALA A 63 -0.67 -3.97 1.89
C ALA A 63 0.11 -5.28 1.99
N TYR A 64 1.41 -5.22 2.28
CA TYR A 64 2.26 -6.41 2.40
C TYR A 64 1.98 -7.22 3.67
N ASN A 65 1.46 -6.60 4.73
CA ASN A 65 1.07 -7.31 5.95
C ASN A 65 -0.38 -7.82 5.93
N ALA A 66 -1.17 -7.56 4.88
CA ALA A 66 -2.55 -8.04 4.76
C ALA A 66 -2.68 -9.57 4.90
N LYS A 67 -1.65 -10.33 4.51
CA LYS A 67 -1.56 -11.79 4.72
C LYS A 67 -1.63 -12.21 6.19
N TRP A 68 -1.10 -11.38 7.07
CA TRP A 68 -0.96 -11.66 8.50
C TRP A 68 -2.04 -10.96 9.33
N ASP A 69 -3.00 -10.32 8.67
CA ASP A 69 -4.03 -9.51 9.30
C ASP A 69 -5.12 -10.36 9.95
N ILE A 70 -4.77 -10.95 11.09
CA ILE A 70 -5.66 -11.81 11.90
C ILE A 70 -6.71 -11.00 12.67
N GLU A 71 -6.44 -9.72 12.96
CA GLU A 71 -7.35 -8.81 13.65
C GLU A 71 -8.27 -8.04 12.69
N ASN A 72 -8.20 -8.33 11.39
CA ASN A 72 -9.02 -7.72 10.35
C ASN A 72 -8.88 -6.18 10.26
N LYS A 73 -7.71 -5.66 10.63
CA LYS A 73 -7.41 -4.22 10.65
C LYS A 73 -7.45 -3.61 9.26
N VAL A 74 -7.07 -4.35 8.21
CA VAL A 74 -7.12 -3.88 6.82
C VAL A 74 -8.56 -3.58 6.40
N ASN A 75 -9.51 -4.43 6.76
CA ASN A 75 -10.92 -4.23 6.43
C ASN A 75 -11.46 -2.96 7.09
N ASN A 76 -11.00 -2.62 8.31
CA ASN A 76 -11.45 -1.43 9.02
C ASN A 76 -10.95 -0.11 8.39
N ILE A 77 -9.92 -0.16 7.54
CA ILE A 77 -9.32 1.03 6.91
C ILE A 77 -9.35 0.98 5.38
N ILE A 78 -10.08 0.02 4.79
CA ILE A 78 -9.97 -0.25 3.35
C ILE A 78 -10.40 0.97 2.52
N ASP A 79 -11.45 1.68 2.95
CA ASP A 79 -11.96 2.86 2.26
C ASP A 79 -10.96 4.02 2.32
N GLU A 80 -10.33 4.24 3.47
CA GLU A 80 -9.26 5.24 3.63
C GLU A 80 -8.03 4.87 2.79
N TRP A 81 -7.61 3.61 2.84
CA TRP A 81 -6.46 3.13 2.08
C TRP A 81 -6.69 3.29 0.57
N LEU A 82 -7.89 2.97 0.08
CA LEU A 82 -8.25 3.06 -1.33
C LEU A 82 -8.27 4.48 -1.87
N LYS A 83 -8.51 5.52 -1.04
CA LYS A 83 -8.37 6.92 -1.48
C LYS A 83 -6.98 7.23 -2.04
N HIS A 84 -5.95 6.49 -1.61
CA HIS A 84 -4.58 6.70 -2.09
C HIS A 84 -4.27 6.09 -3.45
N ILE A 85 -5.19 5.33 -4.07
CA ILE A 85 -5.04 4.98 -5.50
C ILE A 85 -5.10 6.23 -6.38
N GLU A 86 -5.68 7.33 -5.89
CA GLU A 86 -5.79 8.65 -6.53
C GLU A 86 -4.99 9.74 -5.80
N ASP A 87 -3.96 9.34 -5.04
CA ASP A 87 -3.16 10.26 -4.22
C ASP A 87 -2.69 11.49 -5.00
N GLU A 88 -2.64 12.67 -4.37
CA GLU A 88 -2.14 13.89 -5.01
C GLU A 88 -0.74 13.73 -5.63
N LYS A 89 0.10 12.82 -5.10
CA LYS A 89 1.39 12.49 -5.70
C LYS A 89 1.25 11.27 -6.62
N PRO A 90 1.52 11.40 -7.93
CA PRO A 90 1.35 10.30 -8.89
C PRO A 90 2.21 9.08 -8.55
N ILE A 91 3.40 9.27 -7.99
CA ILE A 91 4.26 8.15 -7.58
C ILE A 91 3.62 7.35 -6.44
N THR A 92 2.95 8.00 -5.50
CA THR A 92 2.24 7.34 -4.39
C THR A 92 1.05 6.55 -4.94
N ALA A 93 0.22 7.18 -5.77
CA ALA A 93 -0.90 6.51 -6.47
C ALA A 93 -0.47 5.24 -7.21
N ARG A 94 0.63 5.33 -7.97
CA ARG A 94 1.19 4.16 -8.69
C ARG A 94 1.60 3.02 -7.76
N GLN A 95 2.19 3.31 -6.60
CA GLN A 95 2.58 2.27 -5.66
C GLN A 95 1.35 1.63 -5.02
N CYS A 96 0.35 2.43 -4.63
CA CYS A 96 -0.92 1.91 -4.11
C CYS A 96 -1.62 1.00 -5.11
N ILE A 97 -1.76 1.44 -6.36
CA ILE A 97 -2.39 0.63 -7.43
C ILE A 97 -1.66 -0.71 -7.63
N LYS A 98 -0.34 -0.76 -7.48
CA LYS A 98 0.41 -2.02 -7.58
C LYS A 98 0.22 -2.90 -6.36
N ASP A 99 0.31 -2.30 -5.18
CA ASP A 99 0.34 -3.03 -3.92
C ASP A 99 -1.07 -3.46 -3.47
N VAL A 100 -2.15 -2.85 -3.99
CA VAL A 100 -3.54 -3.25 -3.70
C VAL A 100 -3.83 -4.71 -4.10
N VAL A 101 -3.09 -5.23 -5.08
CA VAL A 101 -3.16 -6.65 -5.49
C VAL A 101 -2.80 -7.57 -4.32
N MET A 102 -1.89 -7.14 -3.43
CA MET A 102 -1.52 -7.90 -2.23
C MET A 102 -2.66 -7.99 -1.23
N ILE A 103 -3.41 -6.89 -1.06
CA ILE A 103 -4.62 -6.88 -0.21
C ILE A 103 -5.66 -7.84 -0.80
N ALA A 104 -6.02 -7.65 -2.07
CA ALA A 104 -7.01 -8.49 -2.74
C ALA A 104 -6.66 -9.99 -2.71
N LYS A 105 -5.37 -10.33 -2.82
CA LYS A 105 -4.90 -11.72 -2.78
C LYS A 105 -5.17 -12.40 -1.44
N TYR A 106 -5.01 -11.68 -0.33
CA TYR A 106 -5.07 -12.26 1.02
C TYR A 106 -6.35 -11.92 1.78
N LYS A 107 -7.12 -10.97 1.28
CA LYS A 107 -8.42 -10.54 1.79
C LYS A 107 -9.43 -10.59 0.65
N PRO A 108 -9.77 -11.79 0.14
CA PRO A 108 -10.65 -11.94 -1.03
C PRO A 108 -12.03 -11.31 -0.83
N GLU A 109 -12.50 -11.18 0.41
CA GLU A 109 -13.73 -10.47 0.77
C GLU A 109 -13.69 -8.96 0.46
N LEU A 110 -12.51 -8.39 0.22
CA LEU A 110 -12.34 -6.99 -0.19
C LEU A 110 -12.20 -6.81 -1.71
N ILE A 111 -12.26 -7.89 -2.51
CA ILE A 111 -12.04 -7.81 -3.95
C ILE A 111 -13.04 -6.88 -4.64
N ASP A 112 -14.33 -6.99 -4.32
CA ASP A 112 -15.38 -6.22 -4.99
C ASP A 112 -15.19 -4.72 -4.76
N VAL A 113 -14.95 -4.30 -3.50
CA VAL A 113 -14.70 -2.88 -3.18
C VAL A 113 -13.41 -2.36 -3.82
N ILE A 114 -12.36 -3.19 -3.89
CA ILE A 114 -11.10 -2.82 -4.55
C ILE A 114 -11.30 -2.64 -6.06
N LEU A 115 -12.01 -3.57 -6.71
CA LEU A 115 -12.28 -3.51 -8.14
C LEU A 115 -13.16 -2.29 -8.47
N GLU A 116 -14.20 -2.06 -7.68
CA GLU A 116 -15.06 -0.89 -7.81
C GLU A 116 -14.26 0.41 -7.72
N ALA A 117 -13.36 0.54 -6.73
CA ALA A 117 -12.51 1.72 -6.60
C ALA A 117 -11.55 1.90 -7.79
N LEU A 118 -10.95 0.82 -8.29
CA LEU A 118 -10.07 0.88 -9.48
C LEU A 118 -10.85 1.23 -10.76
N GLU A 119 -12.10 0.81 -10.87
CA GLU A 119 -12.96 1.10 -12.03
C GLU A 119 -13.52 2.53 -11.98
N LYS A 120 -13.89 3.02 -10.80
CA LYS A 120 -14.36 4.39 -10.54
C LYS A 120 -13.25 5.44 -10.43
N TYR A 121 -12.00 5.06 -10.63
CA TYR A 121 -10.88 5.98 -10.67
C TYR A 121 -11.11 7.08 -11.74
N GLU A 122 -10.94 8.34 -11.36
CA GLU A 122 -11.17 9.55 -12.16
C GLU A 122 -9.96 10.50 -12.22
N LYS A 123 -8.99 10.39 -11.31
CA LYS A 123 -7.88 11.34 -11.14
C LYS A 123 -7.02 11.49 -12.40
N ILE A 124 -6.85 12.75 -12.83
CA ILE A 124 -6.01 13.13 -13.97
C ILE A 124 -4.69 13.70 -13.47
N TYR A 125 -3.58 13.13 -13.97
CA TYR A 125 -2.21 13.62 -13.81
C TYR A 125 -1.66 14.15 -15.14
N ASP A 126 -0.43 14.68 -15.12
CA ASP A 126 0.28 15.00 -16.34
C ASP A 126 0.45 13.78 -17.25
N ASP A 127 0.53 14.01 -18.57
CA ASP A 127 0.52 12.95 -19.59
C ASP A 127 1.57 11.86 -19.35
N SER A 128 2.75 12.24 -18.83
CA SER A 128 3.85 11.30 -18.59
C SER A 128 3.49 10.29 -17.49
N MET A 129 2.81 10.75 -16.44
CA MET A 129 2.36 9.90 -15.33
C MET A 129 1.04 9.20 -15.63
N GLN A 130 0.11 9.86 -16.33
CA GLN A 130 -1.23 9.33 -16.60
C GLN A 130 -1.18 7.98 -17.33
N ASN A 131 -0.36 7.86 -18.38
CA ASN A 131 -0.21 6.61 -19.12
C ASN A 131 0.37 5.48 -18.26
N LEU A 132 1.30 5.80 -17.37
CA LEU A 132 1.90 4.81 -16.48
C LEU A 132 0.90 4.31 -15.45
N ILE A 133 0.10 5.21 -14.88
CA ILE A 133 -0.96 4.89 -13.93
C ILE A 133 -2.05 4.05 -14.58
N PHE A 134 -2.49 4.42 -15.78
CA PHE A 134 -3.45 3.65 -16.55
C PHE A 134 -2.99 2.19 -16.75
N LYS A 135 -1.72 2.00 -17.15
CA LYS A 135 -1.13 0.65 -17.33
C LYS A 135 -1.04 -0.12 -16.02
N ASP A 136 -0.59 0.54 -14.95
CA ASP A 136 -0.50 -0.06 -13.62
C ASP A 136 -1.90 -0.51 -13.14
N ARG A 137 -2.94 0.32 -13.36
CA ARG A 137 -4.35 0.04 -13.03
C ARG A 137 -4.94 -1.13 -13.81
N GLN A 138 -4.77 -1.14 -15.13
CA GLN A 138 -5.23 -2.26 -15.98
C GLN A 138 -4.59 -3.59 -15.56
N LYS A 139 -3.29 -3.55 -15.23
CA LYS A 139 -2.57 -4.73 -14.73
C LYS A 139 -3.11 -5.19 -13.37
N ALA A 140 -3.37 -4.28 -12.45
CA ALA A 140 -3.94 -4.59 -11.14
C ALA A 140 -5.32 -5.26 -11.28
N ILE A 141 -6.26 -4.63 -12.01
CA ILE A 141 -7.60 -5.18 -12.28
C ILE A 141 -7.50 -6.59 -12.88
N ARG A 142 -6.67 -6.76 -13.92
CA ARG A 142 -6.49 -8.07 -14.58
C ARG A 142 -5.95 -9.13 -13.62
N THR A 143 -5.05 -8.75 -12.70
CA THR A 143 -4.48 -9.68 -11.72
C THR A 143 -5.50 -10.06 -10.65
N ILE A 144 -6.25 -9.07 -10.15
CA ILE A 144 -7.25 -9.28 -9.09
C ILE A 144 -8.40 -10.17 -9.56
N ARG A 145 -8.86 -10.00 -10.81
CA ARG A 145 -9.88 -10.87 -11.42
C ARG A 145 -9.44 -12.33 -11.61
N GLN A 146 -8.19 -12.67 -11.34
CA GLN A 146 -7.73 -14.07 -11.30
C GLN A 146 -7.96 -14.73 -9.93
N TYR A 147 -8.30 -13.94 -8.90
CA TYR A 147 -8.60 -14.44 -7.56
C TYR A 147 -10.10 -14.72 -7.34
N THR A 148 -10.95 -14.25 -8.25
CA THR A 148 -12.38 -14.55 -8.28
C THR A 148 -12.60 -15.89 -8.97
N TRP A 149 -13.24 -16.85 -8.27
CA TRP A 149 -13.57 -18.19 -8.77
C TRP A 149 -15.03 -18.27 -9.17
#